data_AF-A0A674IJ43-F1
#
_entry.id   AF-A0A674IJ43-F1
#
_cell.length_a   1.000
_cell.length_b   1.000
_cell.length_c   1.000
_cell.angle_alpha   90.00
_cell.angle_beta   90.00
_cell.angle_gamma   90.00
#
_symmetry.space_group_name_H-M   'P 1'
#
loop_
_entity.id
_entity.type
_entity.pdbx_description
1 polymer ?
#
loop_
_entity_poly.entity_id
_entity_poly.type
_entity_poly.pdbx_seq_one_letter_code
_entity_poly.pdbx_strand_id
1 'polypeptide(L)'
;SRPHGPAARARGCLRANLLVLLTVAGVLAGVAVGLGVRQVPGGLSRAGVLAFSFPGELLLRLLKMIILPLVVCSLVSGAASLDPAALGRLGGWAMLFFLLTTLLASALGVSLAFIIRPGQGAAPPSLGGDGDGAVPEAKEVADSFLDLIR
;
A
#
# COMPACT_ATOMS: atom_id res chain seq x y z
N SER A 1 -33.59 -30.93 -12.95
CA SER A 1 -34.32 -29.65 -13.09
C SER A 1 -33.49 -28.53 -12.49
N ARG A 2 -32.86 -27.69 -13.33
CA ARG A 2 -31.95 -26.61 -12.89
C ARG A 2 -32.79 -25.44 -12.34
N PRO A 3 -32.55 -24.94 -11.12
CA PRO A 3 -33.32 -23.81 -10.59
C PRO A 3 -32.91 -22.52 -11.30
N HIS A 4 -33.74 -22.08 -12.24
CA HIS A 4 -33.64 -20.76 -12.88
C HIS A 4 -34.34 -19.72 -11.99
N GLY A 5 -33.62 -19.23 -10.97
CA GLY A 5 -34.04 -18.05 -10.20
C GLY A 5 -32.91 -17.01 -10.15
N PRO A 6 -33.18 -15.70 -10.25
CA PRO A 6 -32.16 -14.65 -10.16
C PRO A 6 -31.39 -14.74 -8.83
N ALA A 7 -32.07 -15.13 -7.74
CA ALA A 7 -31.45 -15.35 -6.43
C ALA A 7 -30.48 -16.56 -6.38
N ALA A 8 -30.73 -17.61 -7.17
CA ALA A 8 -29.86 -18.79 -7.23
C ALA A 8 -28.57 -18.50 -8.01
N ARG A 9 -28.67 -17.75 -9.11
CA ARG A 9 -27.50 -17.24 -9.86
C ARG A 9 -26.71 -16.21 -9.06
N ALA A 10 -27.40 -15.31 -8.35
CA ALA A 10 -26.78 -14.34 -7.46
C ALA A 10 -25.98 -15.03 -6.35
N ARG A 11 -26.53 -16.05 -5.68
CA ARG A 11 -25.79 -16.83 -4.65
C ARG A 11 -24.59 -17.59 -5.22
N GLY A 12 -24.68 -18.10 -6.45
CA GLY A 12 -23.55 -18.74 -7.13
C GLY A 12 -22.41 -17.76 -7.41
N CYS A 13 -22.74 -16.58 -7.96
CA CYS A 13 -21.78 -15.52 -8.22
C CYS A 13 -21.19 -14.91 -6.93
N LEU A 14 -22.02 -14.77 -5.89
CA LEU A 14 -21.64 -14.26 -4.58
C LEU A 14 -20.64 -15.18 -3.88
N ARG A 15 -20.80 -16.50 -4.01
CA ARG A 15 -19.83 -17.47 -3.49
C ARG A 15 -18.54 -17.49 -4.30
N ALA A 16 -18.62 -17.30 -5.62
CA ALA A 16 -17.44 -17.25 -6.49
C ALA A 16 -16.55 -16.02 -6.23
N ASN A 17 -17.17 -14.87 -5.89
CA ASN A 17 -16.47 -13.60 -5.69
C ASN A 17 -16.53 -13.09 -4.25
N LEU A 18 -16.74 -14.00 -3.28
CA LEU A 18 -17.03 -13.65 -1.90
C LEU A 18 -15.91 -12.82 -1.26
N LEU A 19 -14.65 -13.17 -1.52
CA LEU A 19 -13.50 -12.45 -0.98
C LEU A 19 -13.41 -11.01 -1.52
N VAL A 20 -13.62 -10.82 -2.82
CA VAL A 20 -13.58 -9.49 -3.45
C VAL A 20 -14.71 -8.62 -2.91
N LEU A 21 -15.92 -9.17 -2.79
CA LEU A 21 -17.03 -8.42 -2.22
C LEU A 21 -16.80 -8.07 -0.75
N LEU A 22 -16.20 -8.99 0.02
CA LEU A 22 -15.89 -8.77 1.44
C LEU A 22 -14.82 -7.69 1.64
N THR A 23 -13.78 -7.65 0.80
CA THR A 23 -12.74 -6.60 0.91
C THR A 23 -13.31 -5.23 0.52
N VAL A 24 -14.10 -5.14 -0.54
CA VAL A 24 -14.75 -3.90 -0.95
C VAL A 24 -15.73 -3.42 0.12
N ALA A 25 -16.58 -4.32 0.63
CA ALA A 25 -17.51 -4.00 1.72
C ALA A 25 -16.76 -3.58 3.00
N GLY A 26 -15.65 -4.24 3.32
CA GLY A 26 -14.79 -3.89 4.45
C GLY A 26 -14.17 -2.50 4.33
N VAL A 27 -13.69 -2.11 3.14
CA VAL A 27 -13.18 -0.75 2.87
C VAL A 27 -14.29 0.29 3.03
N LEU A 28 -15.46 0.05 2.43
CA LEU A 28 -16.60 0.97 2.52
C LEU A 28 -17.09 1.13 3.97
N ALA A 29 -17.20 0.02 4.70
CA ALA A 29 -17.56 0.03 6.12
C ALA A 29 -16.49 0.74 6.96
N GLY A 30 -15.20 0.49 6.72
CA GLY A 30 -14.09 1.14 7.42
C GLY A 30 -14.09 2.66 7.22
N VAL A 31 -14.32 3.12 5.99
CA VAL A 31 -14.46 4.56 5.68
C VAL A 31 -15.70 5.15 6.36
N ALA A 32 -16.85 4.48 6.29
CA ALA A 32 -18.08 4.95 6.92
C ALA A 32 -17.94 5.07 8.45
N VAL A 33 -17.35 4.07 9.10
CA VAL A 33 -17.07 4.09 10.55
C VAL A 33 -16.05 5.18 10.89
N GLY A 34 -14.97 5.32 10.11
CA GLY A 34 -13.95 6.36 10.31
C GLY A 34 -14.51 7.78 10.20
N LEU A 35 -15.39 8.02 9.21
CA LEU A 35 -16.09 9.29 9.07
C LEU A 35 -17.11 9.52 10.21
N GLY A 36 -17.85 8.49 10.62
CA GLY A 36 -18.82 8.57 11.72
C GLY A 36 -18.14 8.91 13.06
N VAL A 37 -17.02 8.26 13.35
CA VAL A 37 -16.17 8.54 14.53
C VAL A 37 -15.66 9.98 14.54
N ARG A 38 -15.32 10.54 13.37
CA ARG A 38 -14.83 11.93 13.24
C ARG A 38 -15.89 12.99 13.56
N GLN A 39 -17.18 12.67 13.48
CA GLN A 39 -18.27 13.62 13.72
C GLN A 39 -18.71 13.73 15.19
N VAL A 40 -18.16 12.90 16.09
CA VAL A 40 -18.54 12.91 17.51
C VAL A 40 -17.87 14.09 18.24
N PRO A 41 -18.64 15.07 18.78
CA PRO A 41 -18.08 16.21 19.50
C PRO A 41 -17.52 15.75 20.86
N GLY A 42 -16.24 15.98 21.11
CA GLY A 42 -15.55 15.58 22.35
C GLY A 42 -14.34 14.66 22.15
N GLY A 43 -14.18 14.08 20.94
CA GLY A 43 -13.04 13.24 20.58
C GLY A 43 -13.06 11.86 21.26
N LEU A 44 -12.67 10.81 20.54
CA LEU A 44 -12.38 9.53 21.18
C LEU A 44 -11.08 9.64 21.98
N SER A 45 -11.12 9.24 23.25
CA SER A 45 -9.93 9.07 24.08
C SER A 45 -8.88 8.23 23.33
N ARG A 46 -7.59 8.58 23.46
CA ARG A 46 -6.46 7.86 22.80
C ARG A 46 -6.56 6.33 22.97
N ALA A 47 -7.08 5.87 24.11
CA ALA A 47 -7.31 4.45 24.39
C ALA A 47 -8.34 3.78 23.45
N GLY A 48 -9.42 4.49 23.08
CA GLY A 48 -10.44 3.98 22.16
C GLY A 48 -9.96 3.90 20.72
N VAL A 49 -9.11 4.85 20.29
CA VAL A 49 -8.48 4.81 18.96
C VAL A 49 -7.49 3.66 18.86
N LEU A 50 -6.66 3.46 19.90
CA LEU A 50 -5.70 2.35 19.95
C LEU A 50 -6.39 0.99 19.94
N ALA A 51 -7.50 0.84 20.66
CA ALA A 51 -8.29 -0.40 20.66
C ALA A 51 -8.93 -0.67 19.28
N PHE A 52 -9.38 0.37 18.57
CA PHE A 52 -10.00 0.25 17.25
C PHE A 52 -8.97 -0.04 16.14
N SER A 53 -7.75 0.50 16.23
CA SER A 53 -6.67 0.21 15.28
C SER A 53 -5.97 -1.13 15.51
N PHE A 54 -6.11 -1.71 16.71
CA PHE A 54 -5.48 -2.97 17.10
C PHE A 54 -5.67 -4.14 16.12
N PRO A 55 -6.89 -4.49 15.64
CA PRO A 55 -7.05 -5.58 14.67
C PRO A 55 -6.35 -5.32 13.34
N GLY A 56 -6.30 -4.05 12.89
CA GLY A 56 -5.59 -3.66 11.67
C GLY A 56 -4.06 -3.75 11.82
N GLU A 57 -3.53 -3.28 12.95
CA GLU A 57 -2.11 -3.40 13.29
C GLU A 57 -1.68 -4.86 13.41
N LEU A 58 -2.50 -5.70 14.05
CA LEU A 58 -2.24 -7.14 14.16
C LEU A 58 -2.18 -7.79 12.77
N LEU A 59 -3.15 -7.48 11.90
CA LEU A 59 -3.15 -7.94 10.52
C LEU A 59 -1.86 -7.54 9.81
N LEU A 60 -1.49 -6.25 9.82
CA LEU A 60 -0.27 -5.76 9.18
C LEU A 60 0.99 -6.43 9.73
N ARG A 61 1.06 -6.70 11.03
CA ARG A 61 2.19 -7.41 11.66
C ARG A 61 2.28 -8.86 11.17
N LEU A 62 1.15 -9.56 11.05
CA LEU A 62 1.10 -10.92 10.51
C LEU A 62 1.54 -10.96 9.03
N LEU A 63 1.07 -10.03 8.19
CA LEU A 63 1.51 -9.94 6.79
C LEU A 63 3.03 -9.69 6.69
N LYS A 64 3.56 -8.77 7.50
CA LYS A 64 5.00 -8.46 7.51
C LYS A 64 5.85 -9.63 8.00
N MET A 65 5.35 -10.48 8.88
CA MET A 65 6.06 -11.69 9.32
C MET A 65 6.17 -12.72 8.18
N ILE A 66 5.15 -12.80 7.33
CA ILE A 66 5.05 -13.78 6.25
C ILE A 66 5.77 -13.31 4.98
N ILE A 67 5.82 -12.00 4.70
CA ILE A 67 6.38 -11.48 3.44
C ILE A 67 7.86 -11.81 3.25
N LEU A 68 8.68 -11.64 4.28
CA LEU A 68 10.13 -11.87 4.21
C LEU A 68 10.47 -13.32 3.81
N PRO A 69 9.99 -14.36 4.53
CA PRO A 69 10.29 -15.75 4.16
C PRO A 69 9.69 -16.14 2.81
N LEU A 70 8.46 -15.69 2.49
CA LEU A 70 7.85 -16.02 1.21
C LEU A 70 8.60 -15.42 0.02
N VAL A 71 9.03 -14.16 0.12
CA VAL A 71 9.76 -13.50 -0.97
C VAL A 71 11.10 -14.20 -1.21
N VAL A 72 11.86 -14.50 -0.15
CA VAL A 72 13.15 -15.19 -0.31
C VAL A 72 12.97 -16.59 -0.91
N CYS A 73 12.06 -17.41 -0.37
CA CYS A 73 11.79 -18.75 -0.90
C CYS A 73 11.30 -18.72 -2.35
N SER A 74 10.39 -17.80 -2.68
CA SER A 74 9.85 -17.66 -4.04
C SER A 74 10.93 -17.20 -5.03
N LEU A 75 11.80 -16.26 -4.65
CA LEU A 75 12.90 -15.79 -5.49
C LEU A 75 13.94 -16.89 -5.70
N VAL A 76 14.35 -17.58 -4.63
CA VAL A 76 15.34 -18.68 -4.72
C VAL A 76 14.79 -19.82 -5.56
N SER A 77 13.56 -20.28 -5.31
CA SER A 77 12.94 -21.35 -6.10
C SER A 77 12.71 -20.93 -7.55
N GLY A 78 12.34 -19.67 -7.80
CA GLY A 78 12.17 -19.15 -9.16
C GLY A 78 13.49 -19.08 -9.92
N ALA A 79 14.54 -18.54 -9.30
CA ALA A 79 15.87 -18.44 -9.90
C ALA A 79 16.50 -19.81 -10.15
N ALA A 80 16.27 -20.79 -9.27
CA ALA A 80 16.79 -22.16 -9.44
C ALA A 80 16.12 -22.93 -10.59
N SER A 81 14.90 -22.54 -10.99
CA SER A 81 14.15 -23.22 -12.06
C SER A 81 14.54 -22.80 -13.48
N LEU A 82 15.37 -21.76 -13.63
CA LEU A 82 15.72 -21.12 -14.90
C LEU A 82 17.23 -21.17 -15.13
N ASP A 83 17.65 -21.38 -16.37
CA ASP A 83 19.06 -21.28 -16.73
C ASP A 83 19.58 -19.84 -16.52
N PRO A 84 20.81 -19.64 -16.02
CA PRO A 84 21.37 -18.31 -15.76
C PRO A 84 21.31 -17.35 -16.95
N ALA A 85 21.52 -17.88 -18.17
CA ALA A 85 21.45 -17.09 -19.41
C ALA A 85 20.02 -16.63 -19.74
N ALA A 86 19.02 -17.46 -19.46
CA ALA A 86 17.62 -17.10 -19.64
C ALA A 86 17.16 -16.09 -18.57
N LEU A 87 17.57 -16.31 -17.31
CA LEU A 87 17.29 -15.42 -16.19
C LEU A 87 17.87 -14.02 -16.41
N GLY A 88 19.11 -13.92 -16.91
CA GLY A 88 19.75 -12.64 -17.20
C GLY A 88 19.04 -11.85 -18.32
N ARG A 89 18.59 -12.53 -19.38
CA ARG A 89 17.80 -11.90 -20.45
C ARG A 89 16.45 -11.41 -19.94
N LEU A 90 15.72 -12.26 -19.21
CA LEU A 90 14.41 -11.91 -18.66
C LEU A 90 14.52 -10.75 -17.66
N GLY A 91 15.51 -10.81 -16.76
CA GLY A 91 15.81 -9.75 -15.80
C GLY A 91 16.20 -8.43 -16.48
N GLY A 92 16.99 -8.47 -17.55
CA GLY A 92 17.33 -7.29 -18.34
C GLY A 92 16.12 -6.61 -18.97
N TRP A 93 15.23 -7.39 -19.61
CA TRP A 93 13.97 -6.87 -20.16
C TRP A 93 13.04 -6.33 -19.06
N ALA A 94 12.95 -7.02 -17.93
CA ALA A 94 12.15 -6.58 -16.78
C ALA A 94 12.68 -5.27 -16.18
N MET A 95 14.00 -5.14 -16.01
CA MET A 95 14.64 -3.92 -15.50
C MET A 95 14.42 -2.74 -16.45
N LEU A 96 14.59 -2.95 -17.76
CA LEU A 96 14.32 -1.93 -18.76
C LEU A 96 12.85 -1.48 -18.74
N PHE A 97 11.92 -2.44 -18.67
CA PHE A 97 10.49 -2.17 -18.59
C PHE A 97 10.14 -1.37 -17.33
N PHE A 98 10.68 -1.76 -16.16
CA PHE A 98 10.42 -1.08 -14.89
C PHE A 98 10.98 0.34 -14.89
N LEU A 99 12.20 0.53 -15.41
CA LEU A 99 12.84 1.84 -15.47
C LEU A 99 12.07 2.79 -16.40
N LEU A 100 11.67 2.30 -17.58
CA LEU A 100 10.90 3.09 -18.55
C LEU A 100 9.52 3.46 -17.98
N THR A 101 8.81 2.50 -17.39
CA THR A 101 7.49 2.72 -16.80
C THR A 101 7.56 3.68 -15.60
N THR A 102 8.57 3.54 -14.75
CA THR A 102 8.78 4.44 -13.60
C THR A 102 9.08 5.86 -14.05
N LEU A 103 9.92 6.03 -15.09
CA LEU A 103 10.25 7.35 -15.64
C LEU A 103 9.02 8.01 -16.27
N LEU A 104 8.22 7.27 -17.05
CA LEU A 104 6.96 7.75 -17.61
C LEU A 104 5.95 8.10 -16.51
N ALA A 105 5.76 7.22 -15.52
CA ALA A 105 4.84 7.46 -14.41
C ALA A 105 5.25 8.68 -13.57
N SER A 106 6.55 8.84 -13.29
CA SER A 106 7.09 9.98 -12.56
C SER A 106 6.93 11.28 -13.37
N ALA A 107 7.25 11.29 -14.66
CA ALA A 107 7.06 12.45 -15.53
C ALA A 107 5.58 12.87 -15.60
N LEU A 108 4.67 11.90 -15.70
CA LEU A 108 3.22 12.14 -15.63
C LEU A 108 2.79 12.66 -14.26
N GLY A 109 3.27 12.08 -13.17
CA GLY A 109 2.94 12.53 -11.81
C GLY A 109 3.39 13.97 -11.54
N VAL A 110 4.62 14.31 -11.94
CA VAL A 110 5.18 15.66 -11.80
C VAL A 110 4.44 16.65 -12.69
N SER A 111 4.22 16.33 -13.97
CA SER A 111 3.48 17.23 -14.88
C SER A 111 2.05 17.49 -14.38
N LEU A 112 1.35 16.46 -13.91
CA LEU A 112 0.00 16.60 -13.37
C LEU A 112 -0.01 17.41 -12.06
N ALA A 113 0.98 17.21 -11.19
CA ALA A 113 1.14 17.99 -9.96
C ALA A 113 1.40 19.49 -10.26
N PHE A 114 2.21 19.80 -11.28
CA PHE A 114 2.45 21.18 -11.72
C PHE A 114 1.22 21.87 -12.34
N ILE A 115 0.33 21.10 -12.98
CA ILE A 115 -0.91 21.61 -13.57
C ILE A 115 -1.98 21.81 -12.49
N ILE A 116 -2.24 20.79 -11.67
CA ILE A 116 -3.29 20.81 -10.64
C ILE A 116 -2.89 21.71 -9.46
N ARG A 117 -1.57 21.81 -9.19
CA ARG A 117 -1.01 22.58 -8.06
C ARG A 117 -1.69 22.25 -6.73
N PRO A 118 -1.72 20.95 -6.34
CA PRO A 118 -2.36 20.56 -5.09
C PRO A 118 -1.68 21.27 -3.92
N GLY A 119 -2.47 21.95 -3.07
CA GLY A 119 -1.96 22.63 -1.88
C GLY A 119 -1.88 24.15 -1.94
N GLN A 120 -2.24 24.80 -3.07
CA GLN A 120 -2.44 26.26 -3.12
C GLN A 120 -3.66 26.66 -2.27
N GLY A 121 -3.46 26.78 -0.95
CA GLY A 121 -4.50 27.06 0.05
C GLY A 121 -4.48 26.14 1.27
N ALA A 122 -3.58 25.14 1.33
CA ALA A 122 -3.41 24.32 2.52
C ALA A 122 -2.52 25.06 3.54
N ALA A 123 -3.04 25.28 4.74
CA ALA A 123 -2.20 25.65 5.88
C ALA A 123 -1.17 24.52 6.09
N PRO A 124 0.12 24.82 6.36
CA PRO A 124 1.07 23.78 6.70
C PRO A 124 0.49 23.00 7.88
N PRO A 125 0.55 21.65 7.86
CA PRO A 125 0.04 20.87 8.97
C PRO A 125 0.78 21.34 10.23
N SER A 126 0.04 21.95 11.16
CA SER A 126 0.54 22.26 12.49
C SER A 126 0.79 20.92 13.18
N LEU A 127 1.98 20.38 12.96
CA LEU A 127 2.53 19.28 13.74
C LEU A 127 2.64 19.81 15.17
N GLY A 128 1.60 19.56 15.97
CA GLY A 128 1.64 19.77 17.41
C GLY A 128 2.81 18.98 17.94
N GLY A 129 3.86 19.70 18.34
CA GLY A 129 5.11 19.14 18.81
C GLY A 129 4.90 18.38 20.10
N ASP A 130 5.22 17.10 20.05
CA ASP A 130 5.70 16.30 21.18
C ASP A 130 6.53 15.17 20.58
N GLY A 131 7.79 15.49 20.29
CA GLY A 131 8.74 14.57 19.71
C GLY A 131 10.06 15.28 19.50
N ASP A 132 11.04 14.87 20.30
CA ASP A 132 12.47 15.05 20.13
C ASP A 132 12.89 14.61 18.71
N GLY A 133 12.62 15.48 17.74
CA GLY A 133 12.91 15.27 16.34
C GLY A 133 14.06 16.18 15.99
N ALA A 134 15.28 15.68 16.19
CA ALA A 134 16.47 16.28 15.61
C ALA A 134 16.13 16.71 14.18
N VAL A 135 16.31 18.01 13.89
CA VAL A 135 16.21 18.56 12.55
C VAL A 135 17.04 17.63 11.66
N PRO A 136 16.43 16.95 10.67
CA PRO A 136 17.20 16.04 9.83
C PRO A 136 18.30 16.88 9.18
N GLU A 137 19.55 16.59 9.55
CA GLU A 137 20.69 17.18 8.87
C GLU A 137 20.49 16.96 7.37
N ALA A 138 20.66 18.02 6.59
CA ALA A 138 20.57 17.96 5.14
C ALA A 138 21.74 17.09 4.64
N LYS A 139 21.57 15.76 4.70
CA LYS A 139 22.51 14.80 4.13
C LYS A 139 22.71 15.18 2.68
N GLU A 140 23.97 15.33 2.29
CA GLU A 140 24.30 15.62 0.90
C GLU A 140 23.75 14.48 0.03
N VAL A 141 23.34 14.80 -1.20
CA VAL A 141 22.83 13.76 -2.12
C VAL A 141 23.90 12.68 -2.32
N ALA A 142 25.18 13.06 -2.31
CA ALA A 142 26.31 12.13 -2.31
C ALA A 142 26.28 11.17 -1.11
N ASP A 143 26.02 11.65 0.11
CA ASP A 143 25.91 10.80 1.29
C ASP A 143 24.74 9.82 1.21
N SER A 144 23.62 10.22 0.61
CA SER A 144 22.49 9.32 0.37
C SER A 144 22.83 8.21 -0.64
N PHE A 145 23.62 8.53 -1.67
CA PHE A 145 24.15 7.54 -2.61
C PHE A 145 25.17 6.61 -1.94
N LEU A 146 26.03 7.15 -1.06
CA LEU A 146 27.00 6.36 -0.31
C LEU A 146 26.33 5.43 0.71
N ASP A 147 25.26 5.86 1.37
CA ASP A 147 24.46 5.05 2.33
C ASP A 147 23.68 3.93 1.63
N LEU A 148 23.35 4.07 0.34
CA LEU A 148 22.70 3.03 -0.45
C LEU A 148 23.68 1.94 -0.92
N ILE A 149 24.96 2.29 -1.12
CA ILE A 149 26.00 1.37 -1.55
C ILE A 149 26.63 0.63 -0.36
N ARG A 150 26.73 1.28 0.79
CA ARG A 150 27.31 0.73 2.03
C ARG A 150 26.43 -0.32 2.68
#